data_AF-A0A5Z1F4K0-F1
#
_entry.id   AF-A0A5Z1F4K0-F1
#
_cell.length_a   1.000
_cell.length_b   1.000
_cell.length_c   1.000
_cell.angle_alpha   90.00
_cell.angle_beta   90.00
_cell.angle_gamma   90.00
#
_symmetry.space_group_name_H-M   'P 1'
#
loop_
_entity.id
_entity.type
_entity.pdbx_description
1 polymer ?
#
loop_
_entity_poly.entity_id
_entity_poly.type
_entity_poly.pdbx_seq_one_letter_code
_entity_poly.pdbx_strand_id
1 'polypeptide(L)'
;MKTQINNLKDYAELAWASYFYFDFLNTRNIFELDFNQEKIQEENSLRGYREIKVNLEHVVSQKHKDKEVLIDLRQDDAWQSKMLNFFDEKTNFDKLNGEFGELQTKNFIQRYEVQFHQPNTTSGFSATLFYDKEKDEFIVGFRGTETDNFISSIQDIV
;
A
#
# COMPACT_ATOMS: atom_id res chain seq x y z
N MET A 1 -2.76 -30.85 -13.50
CA MET A 1 -3.34 -30.76 -12.14
C MET A 1 -2.46 -29.99 -11.15
N LYS A 2 -1.21 -30.40 -10.83
CA LYS A 2 -0.34 -29.65 -9.89
C LYS A 2 -0.09 -28.20 -10.32
N THR A 3 0.23 -27.96 -11.59
CA THR A 3 0.43 -26.61 -12.16
C THR A 3 -0.82 -25.73 -12.05
N GLN A 4 -2.01 -26.28 -12.35
CA GLN A 4 -3.26 -25.55 -12.26
C GLN A 4 -3.60 -25.17 -10.81
N ILE A 5 -3.31 -26.05 -9.85
CA ILE A 5 -3.49 -25.77 -8.42
C ILE A 5 -2.53 -24.65 -7.97
N ASN A 6 -1.28 -24.65 -8.43
CA ASN A 6 -0.33 -23.59 -8.10
C ASN A 6 -0.76 -22.25 -8.69
N ASN A 7 -1.16 -22.21 -9.96
CA ASN A 7 -1.68 -20.99 -10.57
C ASN A 7 -2.90 -20.45 -9.82
N LEU A 8 -3.83 -21.31 -9.40
CA LEU A 8 -4.99 -20.89 -8.62
C LEU A 8 -4.59 -20.26 -7.28
N LYS A 9 -3.58 -20.80 -6.61
CA LYS A 9 -3.04 -20.24 -5.36
C LYS A 9 -2.40 -18.87 -5.60
N ASP A 10 -1.58 -18.75 -6.64
CA ASP A 10 -0.93 -17.49 -7.00
C ASP A 10 -1.98 -16.40 -7.32
N TYR A 11 -2.99 -16.73 -8.12
CA TYR A 11 -4.06 -15.80 -8.45
C TYR A 11 -4.91 -15.43 -7.23
N ALA A 12 -5.18 -16.37 -6.32
CA ALA A 12 -5.89 -16.07 -5.07
C ALA A 12 -5.08 -15.14 -4.17
N GLU A 13 -3.75 -15.32 -4.07
CA GLU A 13 -2.87 -14.45 -3.31
C GLU A 13 -2.84 -13.03 -3.90
N LEU A 14 -2.69 -12.90 -5.22
CA LEU A 14 -2.72 -11.60 -5.90
C LEU A 14 -4.09 -10.91 -5.80
N ALA A 15 -5.18 -11.68 -5.89
CA ALA A 15 -6.52 -11.16 -5.68
C ALA A 15 -6.70 -10.62 -4.25
N TRP A 16 -6.19 -11.32 -3.24
CA TRP A 16 -6.19 -10.82 -1.87
C TRP A 16 -5.30 -9.57 -1.72
N ALA A 17 -4.08 -9.62 -2.27
CA ALA A 17 -3.15 -8.49 -2.25
C ALA A 17 -3.73 -7.23 -2.90
N SER A 18 -4.56 -7.36 -3.92
CA SER A 18 -5.22 -6.23 -4.61
C SER A 18 -6.15 -5.39 -3.72
N TYR A 19 -6.49 -5.86 -2.51
CA TYR A 19 -7.23 -5.10 -1.52
C TYR A 19 -6.36 -4.17 -0.67
N PHE A 20 -5.03 -4.31 -0.72
CA PHE A 20 -4.12 -3.49 0.07
C PHE A 20 -3.87 -2.10 -0.56
N TYR A 21 -3.51 -1.13 0.29
CA TYR A 21 -3.27 0.27 -0.10
C TYR A 21 -1.86 0.48 -0.67
N PHE A 22 -1.62 -0.03 -1.88
CA PHE A 22 -0.35 0.12 -2.58
C PHE A 22 -0.05 1.56 -3.02
N ASP A 23 -1.04 2.45 -3.02
CA ASP A 23 -0.87 3.89 -3.25
C ASP A 23 -0.01 4.57 -2.19
N PHE A 24 0.11 3.97 -1.01
CA PHE A 24 1.00 4.47 0.04
C PHE A 24 2.48 4.14 -0.22
N LEU A 25 2.79 3.17 -1.09
CA LEU A 25 4.17 2.79 -1.40
C LEU A 25 4.97 3.97 -1.89
N ASN A 26 6.07 4.28 -1.20
CA ASN A 26 6.98 5.39 -1.50
C ASN A 26 6.34 6.80 -1.53
N THR A 27 5.04 6.94 -1.28
CA THR A 27 4.33 8.23 -1.25
C THR A 27 4.06 8.70 0.18
N ARG A 28 3.83 7.76 1.12
CA ARG A 28 3.55 8.05 2.53
C ARG A 28 4.70 7.57 3.42
N ASN A 29 4.74 8.10 4.64
CA ASN A 29 5.70 7.65 5.65
C ASN A 29 4.99 6.94 6.80
N ILE A 30 5.76 6.29 7.67
CA ILE A 30 5.35 5.84 8.99
C ILE A 30 6.43 6.24 10.00
N PHE A 31 6.08 6.30 11.29
CA PHE A 31 7.09 6.45 12.33
C PHE A 31 7.99 5.22 12.40
N GLU A 32 9.30 5.42 12.48
CA GLU A 32 10.22 4.34 12.84
C GLU A 32 10.04 4.02 14.32
N LEU A 33 9.95 2.72 14.62
CA LEU A 33 9.79 2.22 15.98
C LEU A 33 11.05 1.49 16.43
N ASP A 34 11.39 1.65 17.69
CA ASP A 34 12.46 0.88 18.33
C ASP A 34 12.03 -0.57 18.66
N PHE A 35 12.90 -1.30 19.36
CA PHE A 35 12.61 -2.67 19.80
C PHE A 35 11.39 -2.77 20.72
N ASN A 36 11.08 -1.72 21.48
CA ASN A 36 9.96 -1.64 22.41
C ASN A 36 8.66 -1.13 21.77
N GLN A 37 8.64 -0.93 20.44
CA GLN A 37 7.53 -0.32 19.70
C GLN A 37 7.30 1.17 20.02
N GLU A 38 8.33 1.88 20.51
CA GLU A 38 8.26 3.32 20.77
C GLU A 38 8.80 4.13 19.58
N LYS A 39 8.23 5.31 19.33
CA LYS A 39 8.67 6.19 18.24
C LYS A 39 10.07 6.72 18.52
N ILE A 40 10.97 6.61 17.54
CA ILE A 40 12.34 7.09 17.65
C ILE A 40 12.34 8.62 17.49
N GLN A 41 12.92 9.35 18.45
CA GLN A 41 13.02 10.82 18.39
C GLN A 41 14.06 11.26 17.34
N GLU A 42 13.75 12.35 16.64
CA GLU A 42 14.64 12.99 15.67
C GLU A 42 14.41 14.50 15.65
N GLU A 43 15.32 15.26 16.27
CA GLU A 43 15.18 16.72 16.46
C GLU A 43 15.05 17.51 15.15
N ASN A 44 15.67 17.02 14.07
CA ASN A 44 15.66 17.69 12.76
C ASN A 44 14.43 17.36 11.91
N SER A 45 13.51 16.52 12.41
CA SER A 45 12.27 16.18 11.70
C SER A 45 11.16 17.18 12.06
N LEU A 46 10.22 17.42 11.14
CA LEU A 46 9.08 18.31 11.38
C LEU A 46 8.19 17.86 12.55
N ARG A 47 8.14 16.55 12.81
CA ARG A 47 7.32 15.94 13.86
C ARG A 47 8.10 15.61 15.13
N GLY A 48 9.41 15.86 15.17
CA GLY A 48 10.29 15.45 16.27
C GLY A 48 10.52 13.93 16.37
N TYR A 49 10.08 13.15 15.38
CA TYR A 49 10.25 11.71 15.30
C TYR A 49 10.77 11.31 13.94
N ARG A 50 11.55 10.24 13.92
CA ARG A 50 12.05 9.67 12.69
C ARG A 50 10.91 9.03 11.88
N GLU A 51 10.93 9.30 10.59
CA GLU A 51 9.99 8.78 9.62
C GLU A 51 10.71 7.92 8.58
N ILE A 52 10.08 6.83 8.17
CA ILE A 52 10.55 5.98 7.07
C ILE A 52 9.46 5.85 6.01
N LYS A 53 9.86 5.77 4.75
CA LYS A 53 8.93 5.58 3.63
C LYS A 53 8.22 4.23 3.76
N VAL A 54 6.92 4.23 3.46
CA VAL A 54 6.13 3.00 3.37
C VAL A 54 6.69 2.13 2.25
N ASN A 55 6.93 0.85 2.58
CA ASN A 55 7.46 -0.15 1.67
C ASN A 55 6.46 -1.31 1.52
N LEU A 56 6.80 -2.30 0.69
CA LEU A 56 5.88 -3.40 0.39
C LEU A 56 5.54 -4.25 1.63
N GLU A 57 6.50 -4.49 2.52
CA GLU A 57 6.23 -5.21 3.77
C GLU A 57 5.20 -4.47 4.62
N HIS A 58 5.34 -3.15 4.78
CA HIS A 58 4.40 -2.35 5.55
C HIS A 58 2.96 -2.44 5.00
N VAL A 59 2.81 -2.45 3.68
CA VAL A 59 1.48 -2.47 3.03
C VAL A 59 0.80 -3.82 3.16
N VAL A 60 1.52 -4.93 3.00
CA VAL A 60 0.88 -6.26 2.93
C VAL A 60 0.81 -6.98 4.27
N SER A 61 1.67 -6.63 5.23
CA SER A 61 1.83 -7.38 6.47
C SER A 61 0.77 -7.05 7.53
N GLN A 62 0.20 -8.09 8.14
CA GLN A 62 -0.70 -7.95 9.29
C GLN A 62 -0.05 -7.26 10.50
N LYS A 63 1.29 -7.29 10.62
CA LYS A 63 2.03 -6.64 11.71
C LYS A 63 1.87 -5.12 11.69
N HIS A 64 1.58 -4.57 10.50
CA HIS A 64 1.44 -3.14 10.29
C HIS A 64 -0.02 -2.72 10.11
N LYS A 65 -0.97 -3.65 10.21
CA LYS A 65 -2.40 -3.37 10.15
C LYS A 65 -2.78 -2.30 11.17
N ASP A 66 -3.64 -1.38 10.74
CA ASP A 66 -4.15 -0.24 11.51
C ASP A 66 -3.10 0.80 11.94
N LYS A 67 -1.83 0.65 11.54
CA LYS A 67 -0.82 1.70 11.74
C LYS A 67 -1.11 2.88 10.82
N GLU A 68 -1.10 4.07 11.41
CA GLU A 68 -1.30 5.34 10.72
C GLU A 68 -0.18 5.60 9.72
N VAL A 69 -0.54 6.03 8.51
CA VAL A 69 0.42 6.51 7.51
C VAL A 69 0.44 8.03 7.52
N LEU A 70 1.63 8.59 7.49
CA LEU A 70 1.87 10.02 7.58
C LEU A 70 1.79 10.66 6.20
N ILE A 71 1.17 11.83 6.15
CA ILE A 71 1.24 12.74 5.01
C ILE A 71 2.61 13.43 4.97
N ASP A 72 3.09 13.73 3.77
CA ASP A 72 4.26 14.59 3.62
C ASP A 72 3.89 16.03 3.98
N LEU A 73 4.67 16.63 4.89
CA LEU A 73 4.44 17.98 5.36
C LEU A 73 5.22 18.99 4.52
N ARG A 74 4.68 20.20 4.43
CA ARG A 74 5.37 21.34 3.82
C ARG A 74 6.55 21.72 4.71
N GLN A 75 7.72 21.90 4.09
CA GLN A 75 9.01 22.09 4.77
C GLN A 75 9.35 23.57 5.03
N ASP A 76 8.60 24.51 4.43
CA ASP A 76 8.87 25.94 4.58
C ASP A 76 8.31 26.50 5.90
N ASP A 77 8.93 27.59 6.37
CA ASP A 77 8.58 28.21 7.64
C ASP A 77 7.37 29.16 7.61
N ALA A 78 6.67 29.28 6.47
CA ALA A 78 5.53 30.19 6.38
C ALA A 78 4.42 29.77 7.35
N TRP A 79 3.79 30.76 7.99
CA TRP A 79 2.70 30.52 8.94
C TRP A 79 1.51 29.79 8.30
N GLN A 80 1.28 30.01 7.00
CA GLN A 80 0.25 29.32 6.22
C GLN A 80 0.57 27.83 6.08
N SER A 81 1.83 27.48 5.79
CA SER A 81 2.29 26.10 5.69
C SER A 81 2.18 25.36 7.03
N LYS A 82 2.54 26.02 8.14
CA LYS A 82 2.36 25.47 9.50
C LYS A 82 0.89 25.21 9.82
N MET A 83 0.01 26.14 9.46
CA MET A 83 -1.44 25.99 9.64
C MET A 83 -2.00 24.84 8.80
N LEU A 84 -1.64 24.77 7.51
CA LEU A 84 -2.10 23.69 6.63
C LEU A 84 -1.59 22.33 7.09
N ASN A 85 -0.31 22.21 7.47
CA ASN A 85 0.26 20.98 8.03
C ASN A 85 -0.56 20.52 9.26
N PHE A 86 -0.88 21.42 10.19
CA PHE A 86 -1.70 21.08 11.36
C PHE A 86 -3.08 20.54 10.97
N PHE A 87 -3.75 21.15 9.99
CA PHE A 87 -5.04 20.68 9.50
C PHE A 87 -4.91 19.33 8.81
N ASP A 88 -3.97 19.19 7.88
CA ASP A 88 -3.76 17.97 7.11
C ASP A 88 -3.48 16.79 8.06
N GLU A 89 -2.66 16.99 9.11
CA GLU A 89 -2.41 15.98 10.15
C GLU A 89 -3.66 15.63 10.93
N LYS A 90 -4.45 16.62 11.34
CA LYS A 90 -5.67 16.40 12.13
C LYS A 90 -6.77 15.70 11.33
N THR A 91 -6.75 15.84 10.01
CA THR A 91 -7.71 15.21 9.10
C THR A 91 -7.18 13.96 8.42
N ASN A 92 -5.95 13.54 8.73
CA ASN A 92 -5.37 12.31 8.21
C ASN A 92 -5.89 11.12 9.03
N PHE A 93 -6.70 10.27 8.39
CA PHE A 93 -7.25 9.07 8.99
C PHE A 93 -6.75 7.79 8.30
N ASP A 94 -5.76 7.92 7.42
CA ASP A 94 -5.28 6.82 6.60
C ASP A 94 -4.45 5.84 7.43
N LYS A 95 -4.70 4.55 7.21
CA LYS A 95 -4.05 3.44 7.91
C LYS A 95 -3.71 2.32 6.95
N LEU A 96 -2.63 1.60 7.25
CA LEU A 96 -2.28 0.37 6.55
C LEU A 96 -3.31 -0.72 6.84
N ASN A 97 -3.61 -1.54 5.84
CA ASN A 97 -4.65 -2.57 5.91
C ASN A 97 -4.15 -3.99 5.56
N GLY A 98 -2.84 -4.18 5.45
CA GLY A 98 -2.22 -5.47 5.17
C GLY A 98 -2.67 -6.58 6.13
N GLU A 99 -2.87 -7.79 5.60
CA GLU A 99 -3.37 -8.94 6.37
C GLU A 99 -2.52 -10.21 6.23
N PHE A 100 -1.43 -10.15 5.47
CA PHE A 100 -0.58 -11.31 5.29
C PHE A 100 0.17 -11.65 6.56
N GLY A 101 0.16 -12.94 6.90
CA GLY A 101 1.01 -13.48 7.96
C GLY A 101 2.50 -13.30 7.63
N GLU A 102 3.37 -13.51 8.62
CA GLU A 102 4.81 -13.25 8.46
C GLU A 102 5.44 -14.04 7.29
N LEU A 103 5.14 -15.34 7.19
CA LEU A 103 5.68 -16.19 6.13
C LEU A 103 5.13 -15.77 4.75
N GLN A 104 3.83 -15.47 4.68
CA GLN A 104 3.19 -15.04 3.43
C GLN A 104 3.75 -13.70 2.96
N THR A 105 3.91 -12.75 3.87
CA THR A 105 4.56 -11.45 3.61
C THR A 105 5.95 -11.66 3.02
N LYS A 106 6.80 -12.47 3.67
CA LYS A 106 8.16 -12.75 3.20
C LYS A 106 8.18 -13.35 1.80
N ASN A 107 7.33 -14.34 1.54
CA ASN A 107 7.24 -14.96 0.22
C ASN A 107 6.73 -13.96 -0.84
N PHE A 108 5.70 -13.18 -0.50
CA PHE A 108 5.11 -12.21 -1.41
C PHE A 108 6.11 -11.14 -1.85
N ILE A 109 6.84 -10.52 -0.91
CA ILE A 109 7.82 -9.46 -1.24
C ILE A 109 9.04 -10.01 -1.99
N GLN A 110 9.40 -11.28 -1.75
CA GLN A 110 10.49 -11.94 -2.48
C GLN A 110 10.12 -12.24 -3.92
N ARG A 111 8.86 -12.57 -4.19
CA ARG A 111 8.37 -12.98 -5.51
C ARG A 111 7.82 -11.84 -6.34
N TYR A 112 7.04 -10.93 -5.75
CA TYR A 112 6.34 -9.90 -6.50
C TYR A 112 6.93 -8.51 -6.32
N GLU A 113 6.81 -7.71 -7.37
CA GLU A 113 7.00 -6.26 -7.32
C GLU A 113 5.71 -5.57 -7.76
N VAL A 114 5.38 -4.46 -7.12
CA VAL A 114 4.26 -3.61 -7.54
C VAL A 114 4.81 -2.54 -8.48
N GLN A 115 4.46 -2.65 -9.75
CA GLN A 115 4.95 -1.77 -10.81
C GLN A 115 4.06 -0.53 -10.95
N PHE A 116 2.75 -0.71 -10.77
CA PHE A 116 1.78 0.36 -10.82
C PHE A 116 0.54 -0.01 -10.00
N HIS A 117 -0.04 0.97 -9.33
CA HIS A 117 -1.32 0.82 -8.65
C HIS A 117 -2.23 2.00 -8.94
N GLN A 118 -3.44 1.70 -9.37
CA GLN A 118 -4.54 2.63 -9.47
C GLN A 118 -5.50 2.39 -8.30
N PRO A 119 -5.62 3.36 -7.37
CA PRO A 119 -6.62 3.31 -6.31
C PRO A 119 -8.03 3.25 -6.85
N ASN A 120 -8.97 2.87 -5.98
CA ASN A 120 -10.38 2.83 -6.30
C ASN A 120 -10.87 4.22 -6.75
N THR A 121 -11.30 4.33 -8.00
CA THR A 121 -11.88 5.55 -8.56
C THR A 121 -13.33 5.74 -8.09
N THR A 122 -13.95 6.87 -8.46
CA THR A 122 -15.39 7.12 -8.25
C THR A 122 -16.30 6.19 -9.06
N SER A 123 -15.74 5.39 -9.98
CA SER A 123 -16.46 4.34 -10.71
C SER A 123 -16.18 2.95 -10.13
N GLY A 124 -15.47 2.89 -9.00
CA GLY A 124 -15.14 1.65 -8.31
C GLY A 124 -14.03 0.86 -8.98
N PHE A 125 -13.34 1.43 -9.97
CA PHE A 125 -12.24 0.76 -10.67
C PHE A 125 -10.96 0.89 -9.87
N SER A 126 -10.29 -0.23 -9.64
CA SER A 126 -8.92 -0.30 -9.15
C SER A 126 -8.16 -1.38 -9.92
N ALA A 127 -6.87 -1.15 -10.13
CA ALA A 127 -6.01 -2.12 -10.79
C ALA A 127 -4.60 -2.05 -10.21
N THR A 128 -3.95 -3.20 -10.12
CA THR A 128 -2.55 -3.29 -9.73
C THR A 128 -1.80 -4.11 -10.77
N LEU A 129 -0.70 -3.56 -11.28
CA LEU A 129 0.24 -4.26 -12.13
C LEU A 129 1.36 -4.83 -11.24
N PHE A 130 1.41 -6.15 -11.16
CA PHE A 130 2.47 -6.89 -10.50
C PHE A 130 3.47 -7.40 -11.53
N TYR A 131 4.73 -7.49 -11.13
CA TYR A 131 5.75 -8.27 -11.83
C TYR A 131 6.12 -9.48 -10.96
N ASP A 132 5.93 -10.69 -11.51
CA ASP A 132 6.30 -11.96 -10.86
C ASP A 132 7.74 -12.30 -11.24
N LYS A 133 8.67 -12.11 -10.30
CA LYS A 133 10.10 -12.34 -10.50
C LYS A 133 10.46 -13.80 -10.70
N GLU A 134 9.62 -14.74 -10.24
CA GLU A 134 9.89 -16.17 -10.40
C GLU A 134 9.51 -16.65 -11.80
N LYS A 135 8.45 -16.08 -12.37
CA LYS A 135 7.93 -16.44 -13.70
C LYS A 135 8.39 -15.52 -14.82
N ASP A 136 9.00 -14.39 -14.48
CA ASP A 136 9.40 -13.33 -15.41
C ASP A 136 8.21 -12.83 -16.25
N GLU A 137 7.09 -12.52 -15.58
CA GLU A 137 5.86 -12.09 -16.24
C GLU A 137 5.14 -10.97 -15.48
N PHE A 138 4.35 -10.18 -16.23
CA PHE A 138 3.47 -9.17 -15.66
C PHE A 138 2.08 -9.74 -15.43
N ILE A 139 1.49 -9.43 -14.27
CA ILE A 139 0.14 -9.85 -13.90
C ILE A 139 -0.66 -8.62 -13.50
N VAL A 140 -1.83 -8.43 -14.11
CA VAL A 140 -2.76 -7.35 -13.76
C VAL A 140 -3.87 -7.92 -12.90
N GLY A 141 -3.99 -7.42 -11.67
CA GLY A 141 -5.14 -7.67 -10.80
C GLY A 141 -6.12 -6.52 -10.92
N PHE A 142 -7.36 -6.80 -11.31
CA PHE A 142 -8.45 -5.83 -11.29
C PHE A 142 -9.34 -6.03 -10.08
N ARG A 143 -9.85 -4.91 -9.54
CA ARG A 143 -10.81 -4.89 -8.45
C ARG A 143 -11.93 -3.90 -8.79
N GLY A 144 -13.16 -4.34 -8.53
CA GLY A 144 -14.37 -3.51 -8.56
C GLY A 144 -15.01 -3.51 -7.19
N THR A 145 -15.10 -2.37 -6.49
CA THR A 145 -15.88 -2.29 -5.23
C THR A 145 -17.33 -1.87 -5.46
N GLU A 146 -17.63 -1.32 -6.63
CA GLU A 146 -18.96 -0.85 -7.01
C GLU A 146 -19.52 -1.84 -8.04
N THR A 147 -20.51 -2.62 -7.59
CA THR A 147 -20.98 -3.84 -8.26
C THR A 147 -21.74 -3.62 -9.56
N ASP A 148 -22.14 -2.39 -9.87
CA ASP A 148 -23.17 -2.17 -10.87
C ASP A 148 -22.62 -2.05 -12.31
N ASN A 149 -21.32 -1.69 -12.49
CA ASN A 149 -20.78 -1.36 -13.82
C ASN A 149 -19.29 -1.72 -14.06
N PHE A 150 -18.66 -2.55 -13.22
CA PHE A 150 -17.24 -2.89 -13.43
C PHE A 150 -16.99 -3.57 -14.78
N ILE A 151 -17.77 -4.61 -15.11
CA ILE A 151 -17.61 -5.35 -16.37
C ILE A 151 -17.89 -4.46 -17.59
N SER A 152 -18.85 -3.53 -17.50
CA SER A 152 -19.09 -2.57 -18.59
C SER A 152 -18.01 -1.50 -18.73
N SER A 153 -17.16 -1.31 -17.73
CA SER A 153 -16.04 -0.37 -17.77
C SER A 153 -14.82 -0.95 -18.50
N ILE A 154 -14.78 -2.27 -18.67
CA ILE A 154 -13.75 -2.95 -19.46
C ILE A 154 -14.23 -3.01 -20.91
N GLN A 155 -13.67 -2.13 -21.73
CA GLN A 155 -14.07 -2.01 -23.15
C GLN A 155 -13.31 -2.96 -24.06
N ASP A 156 -12.01 -3.14 -23.84
CA ASP A 156 -11.15 -3.99 -24.66
C ASP A 156 -10.29 -4.91 -23.78
N ILE A 157 -10.48 -6.22 -23.94
CA ILE A 157 -9.51 -7.26 -23.61
C ILE A 157 -9.34 -8.03 -24.91
N VAL A 158 -8.24 -7.77 -25.62
CA VAL A 158 -7.95 -8.36 -26.94
C VAL A 158 -7.12 -9.62 -26.80
#